data_AF-A0A024P2R0-F1
#
_entry.id   AF-A0A024P2R0-F1
#
_cell.length_a   1.000
_cell.length_b   1.000
_cell.length_c   1.000
_cell.angle_alpha   90.00
_cell.angle_beta   90.00
_cell.angle_gamma   90.00
#
_symmetry.space_group_name_H-M   'P 1'
#
loop_
_entity.id
_entity.type
_entity.pdbx_description
1 polymer ?
#
loop_
_entity_poly.entity_id
_entity_poly.type
_entity_poly.pdbx_seq_one_letter_code
_entity_poly.pdbx_strand_id
1 'polypeptide(L)' 'MAEKYLIYYQAKTGVVKKVPVFASHKEKAREDHLKSNPQSKITHIRLL' A
#
# COMPACT_ATOMS: atom_id res chain seq x y z
N MET A 1 1.33 -8.34 16.60
CA MET A 1 2.18 -8.88 15.51
C MET A 1 2.09 -7.94 14.33
N ALA A 2 3.22 -7.62 13.68
CA ALA A 2 3.21 -6.85 12.44
C ALA A 2 3.05 -7.83 11.27
N GLU A 3 2.00 -7.64 10.49
CA GLU A 3 1.69 -8.43 9.31
C GLU A 3 2.30 -7.77 8.07
N LYS A 4 2.64 -8.58 7.07
CA LYS A 4 3.20 -8.07 5.82
C LYS A 4 2.08 -7.88 4.81
N TYR A 5 1.85 -6.66 4.38
CA TYR A 5 0.86 -6.33 3.36
C TYR A 5 1.56 -5.98 2.05
N LEU A 6 1.06 -6.50 0.93
CA LEU A 6 1.46 -6.10 -0.41
C LEU A 6 0.42 -5.15 -0.98
N ILE A 7 0.81 -3.87 -1.11
CA ILE A 7 -0.05 -2.81 -1.60
C ILE A 7 0.22 -2.61 -3.08
N TYR A 8 -0.81 -2.79 -3.89
CA TYR A 8 -0.83 -2.45 -5.30
C TYR A 8 -1.41 -1.05 -5.44
N TYR A 9 -0.67 -0.17 -6.10
CA TYR A 9 -1.06 1.22 -6.27
C TYR A 9 -0.75 1.71 -7.68
N GLN A 10 -1.59 2.60 -8.18
CA GLN A 10 -1.37 3.30 -9.44
C GLN A 10 -0.61 4.59 -9.15
N ALA A 11 0.60 4.70 -9.70
CA ALA A 11 1.37 5.93 -9.69
C ALA A 11 0.71 6.98 -10.60
N LYS A 12 1.06 8.26 -10.42
CA LYS A 12 0.53 9.39 -11.22
C LYS A 12 0.67 9.21 -12.74
N THR A 13 1.66 8.44 -13.18
CA THR A 13 1.92 8.09 -14.58
C THR A 13 1.01 6.97 -15.13
N GLY A 14 0.05 6.47 -14.34
CA GLY A 14 -0.87 5.41 -14.73
C GLY A 14 -0.32 3.99 -14.54
N VAL A 15 0.97 3.84 -14.21
CA VAL A 15 1.62 2.55 -13.98
C VAL A 15 1.21 1.97 -12.63
N VAL A 16 0.76 0.71 -12.62
CA VAL A 16 0.49 -0.04 -11.39
C VAL A 16 1.80 -0.62 -10.85
N LYS A 17 2.14 -0.26 -9.62
CA LYS A 17 3.30 -0.75 -8.87
C LYS A 17 2.82 -1.51 -7.63
N LYS A 18 3.71 -2.34 -7.07
CA LYS A 18 3.46 -3.06 -5.82
C LYS A 18 4.56 -2.77 -4.81
N VAL A 19 4.20 -2.56 -3.54
CA VAL A 19 5.14 -2.32 -2.45
C VAL A 19 4.74 -3.13 -1.22
N PRO A 20 5.69 -3.83 -0.57
CA PRO A 20 5.44 -4.46 0.71
C PRO A 20 5.48 -3.42 1.84
N VAL A 21 4.52 -3.48 2.76
CA VAL A 21 4.39 -2.63 3.95
C VAL A 21 4.13 -3.53 5.15
N PHE A 22 4.89 -3.32 6.22
CA PHE A 22 4.65 -4.01 7.49
C PHE A 22 3.72 -3.17 8.35
N ALA A 23 2.58 -3.72 8.73
CA ALA A 23 1.59 -3.01 9.54
C ALA A 23 0.80 -3.96 10.43
N SER A 24 0.19 -3.45 11.49
CA SER A 24 -0.60 -4.26 12.40
C SER A 24 -1.95 -4.73 11.81
N HIS A 25 -2.44 -4.06 10.77
CA HIS A 25 -3.68 -4.39 10.05
C HIS A 25 -3.74 -3.64 8.71
N LYS A 26 -4.68 -4.03 7.85
CA LYS A 26 -4.85 -3.51 6.48
C LYS A 26 -5.01 -1.98 6.40
N GLU A 27 -5.80 -1.38 7.29
CA GLU A 27 -6.03 0.08 7.27
C GLU A 27 -4.76 0.85 7.58
N LYS A 28 -4.00 0.41 8.59
CA LYS A 28 -2.70 0.99 8.92
C LYS A 28 -1.69 0.86 7.77
N ALA A 29 -1.68 -0.28 7.06
CA ALA A 29 -0.83 -0.45 5.87
C ALA A 29 -1.18 0.59 4.78
N ARG A 30 -2.47 0.83 4.57
CA ARG A 30 -2.97 1.85 3.65
C ARG A 30 -2.55 3.26 4.06
N GLU A 31 -2.73 3.61 5.32
CA GLU A 31 -2.34 4.93 5.84
C GLU A 31 -0.84 5.18 5.69
N ASP A 32 -0.02 4.20 6.05
CA ASP A 32 1.43 4.30 5.98
C ASP A 32 1.90 4.52 4.53
N HIS A 33 1.32 3.77 3.60
CA HIS A 33 1.59 3.94 2.17
C HIS A 33 1.15 5.31 1.64
N LEU A 34 -0.05 5.77 2.01
CA LEU A 34 -0.57 7.07 1.57
C LEU A 34 0.21 8.24 2.19
N LYS A 35 0.78 8.08 3.39
CA LYS A 35 1.68 9.09 3.97
C LYS A 35 2.94 9.28 3.12
N SER A 36 3.55 8.19 2.67
CA SER A 36 4.73 8.28 1.79
C SER A 36 4.38 8.63 0.35
N ASN A 37 3.19 8.27 -0.13
CA ASN A 37 2.75 8.47 -1.50
C ASN A 37 1.31 9.03 -1.57
N PRO A 38 1.10 10.30 -1.19
CA PRO A 38 -0.25 10.87 -1.07
C PRO A 38 -1.01 10.98 -2.40
N GLN A 39 -0.28 11.03 -3.53
CA GLN A 39 -0.86 11.09 -4.87
C GLN A 39 -1.14 9.72 -5.49
N SER A 40 -0.80 8.62 -4.80
CA SER A 40 -0.98 7.27 -5.33
C SER A 40 -2.39 6.75 -5.07
N LYS A 41 -3.01 6.17 -6.09
CA LYS A 41 -4.32 5.52 -5.95
C LYS A 41 -4.12 4.04 -5.64
N ILE A 42 -4.45 3.63 -4.42
CA ILE A 42 -4.39 2.21 -4.05
C ILE A 42 -5.44 1.43 -4.84
N THR A 43 -4.99 0.38 -5.53
CA THR A 43 -5.82 -0.48 -6.38
C THR A 43 -6.23 -1.75 -5.62
N HIS A 44 -5.29 -2.35 -4.89
CA HIS A 44 -5.53 -3.59 -4.16
C HIS A 44 -4.55 -3.72 -2.99
N ILE A 45 -4.95 -4.39 -1.91
CA ILE A 45 -4.07 -4.70 -0.78
C ILE A 45 -4.25 -6.18 -0.45
N ARG A 46 -3.15 -6.92 -0.47
CA ARG A 46 -3.09 -8.36 -0.18
C ARG A 46 -2.27 -8.59 1.08
N LEU A 47 -2.75 -9.45 1.98
CA LEU A 47 -1.96 -9.96 3.11
C LEU A 47 -0.99 -11.05 2.62
N LEU A 48 0.26 -11.00 3.09
CA LEU A 48 1.33 -11.97 2.80
C LEU A 48 1.73 -12.74 4.06
#